data_AF-A0A543NKV4-F1
#
_entry.id   AF-A0A543NKV4-F1
#
_cell.length_a   1.000
_cell.length_b   1.000
_cell.length_c   1.000
_cell.angle_alpha   90.00
_cell.angle_beta   90.00
_cell.angle_gamma   90.00
#
_symmetry.space_group_name_H-M   'P 1'
#
loop_
_entity.id
_entity.type
_entity.pdbx_description
1 polymer ?
#
loop_
_entity_poly.entity_id
_entity_poly.type
_entity_poly.pdbx_seq_one_letter_code
_entity_poly.pdbx_strand_id
1 'polypeptide(L)'
;MADALEEQAANGDHDPLTAHAVRKGEWTVLVEPSGWQGTTPSVAERASAGTEMVAVWALNANAEGAFLYAVDGTTRVCFDPLRPQDGLGASNPLDADMRAVGLDPERGRESGADPAGAALALAERITGVRLESADLGGEPLGAELWPLLGDVGADARRLEPDLAELVAAAAPEVRRRAAVDYARSWAEEAGVADHPEVTAALERAERGPDAPVDDHSELGLLLRSWGQEAWSPEPREDRFELARTSEALQAALHPDPELALRSALGCATHVTGRSREAARRNAVRRALGA
;
A
#
# COMPACT_ATOMS: atom_id res chain seq x y z
N MET A 1 -7.20 16.51 -19.65
CA MET A 1 -6.54 16.03 -18.43
C MET A 1 -6.54 14.52 -18.42
N ALA A 2 -7.69 13.84 -18.53
CA ALA A 2 -7.77 12.38 -18.70
C ALA A 2 -6.83 11.87 -19.82
N ASP A 3 -6.95 12.40 -21.04
CA ASP A 3 -6.15 11.94 -22.20
C ASP A 3 -4.62 12.11 -22.02
N ALA A 4 -4.17 13.15 -21.30
CA ALA A 4 -2.74 13.39 -21.06
C ALA A 4 -2.18 12.50 -19.93
N LEU A 5 -3.01 12.17 -18.94
CA LEU A 5 -2.66 11.22 -17.88
C LEU A 5 -2.68 9.78 -18.41
N GLU A 6 -3.57 9.47 -19.36
CA GLU A 6 -3.72 8.15 -19.98
C GLU A 6 -2.53 7.84 -20.92
N GLU A 7 -2.04 8.82 -21.69
CA GLU A 7 -0.84 8.70 -22.53
C GLU A 7 0.44 8.52 -21.69
N GLN A 8 0.51 9.11 -20.50
CA GLN A 8 1.64 8.97 -19.58
C GLN A 8 1.60 7.64 -18.81
N ALA A 9 0.40 7.18 -18.42
CA ALA A 9 0.20 5.87 -17.79
C ALA A 9 0.52 4.69 -18.73
N ALA A 10 0.30 4.84 -20.05
CA ALA A 10 0.58 3.81 -21.04
C ALA A 10 2.09 3.51 -21.26
N ASN A 11 2.98 4.43 -20.85
CA ASN A 11 4.43 4.29 -20.99
C ASN A 11 5.16 3.99 -19.66
N GLY A 12 4.44 3.98 -18.53
CA GLY A 12 5.02 4.18 -17.18
C GLY A 12 5.52 2.94 -16.43
N ASP A 13 5.36 1.71 -16.94
CA ASP A 13 5.68 0.46 -16.21
C ASP A 13 7.19 0.24 -15.94
N HIS A 14 8.05 1.13 -16.45
CA HIS A 14 9.51 1.01 -16.36
C HIS A 14 10.22 2.30 -15.93
N ASP A 15 9.51 3.38 -15.62
CA ASP A 15 10.17 4.62 -15.18
C ASP A 15 10.45 4.59 -13.67
N PRO A 16 11.56 5.20 -13.20
CA PRO A 16 11.82 5.33 -11.77
C PRO A 16 10.63 6.04 -11.10
N LEU A 17 10.31 5.63 -9.87
CA LEU A 17 9.28 6.29 -9.08
C LEU A 17 9.71 7.75 -8.88
N THR A 18 8.96 8.68 -9.44
CA THR A 18 9.28 10.11 -9.42
C THR A 18 8.07 10.89 -8.92
N ALA A 19 8.35 12.04 -8.30
CA ALA A 19 7.34 13.03 -7.97
C ALA A 19 7.74 14.39 -8.52
N HIS A 20 6.77 15.09 -9.10
CA HIS A 20 6.92 16.45 -9.60
C HIS A 20 6.09 17.41 -8.78
N ALA A 21 6.70 18.50 -8.32
CA ALA A 21 6.07 19.48 -7.45
C ALA A 21 5.64 20.72 -8.22
N VAL A 22 4.41 21.18 -7.97
CA VAL A 22 3.87 22.44 -8.47
C VAL A 22 3.22 23.21 -7.32
N ARG A 23 3.48 24.51 -7.25
CA ARG A 23 2.87 25.42 -6.27
C ARG A 23 1.54 25.97 -6.79
N LYS A 24 0.45 25.79 -6.04
CA LYS A 24 -0.88 26.35 -6.35
C LYS A 24 -1.50 26.99 -5.11
N GLY A 25 -1.40 28.32 -5.03
CA GLY A 25 -1.88 29.07 -3.87
C GLY A 25 -1.14 28.65 -2.60
N GLU A 26 -1.88 28.19 -1.60
CA GLU A 26 -1.33 27.71 -0.33
C GLU A 26 -0.88 26.24 -0.39
N TRP A 27 -1.26 25.50 -1.42
CA TRP A 27 -0.95 24.08 -1.58
C TRP A 27 0.26 23.83 -2.47
N THR A 28 0.94 22.73 -2.17
CA THR A 28 1.92 22.11 -3.05
C THR A 28 1.30 20.82 -3.55
N VAL A 29 1.20 20.69 -4.87
CA VAL A 29 0.71 19.48 -5.53
C VAL A 29 1.90 18.64 -5.94
N LEU A 30 1.89 17.37 -5.56
CA LEU A 30 2.82 16.37 -6.04
C LEU A 30 2.11 15.48 -7.05
N VAL A 31 2.74 15.26 -8.19
CA VAL A 31 2.26 14.32 -9.23
C VAL A 31 3.26 13.18 -9.32
N GLU A 32 2.78 11.96 -9.11
CA GLU A 32 3.53 10.71 -9.26
C GLU A 32 3.08 10.01 -10.55
N PRO A 33 3.78 10.15 -11.70
CA PRO A 33 3.32 9.59 -12.96
C PRO A 33 3.15 8.08 -12.95
N SER A 34 4.06 7.37 -12.26
CA SER A 34 4.08 5.92 -12.13
C SER A 34 4.04 5.44 -10.67
N GLY A 35 3.70 6.33 -9.73
CA GLY A 35 3.75 6.06 -8.28
C GLY A 35 2.38 6.06 -7.60
N TRP A 36 2.36 5.51 -6.39
CA TRP A 36 1.19 5.44 -5.52
C TRP A 36 1.53 5.79 -4.05
N GLN A 37 2.76 6.24 -3.79
CA GLN A 37 3.28 6.40 -2.42
C GLN A 37 2.45 7.41 -1.64
N GLY A 38 2.04 8.52 -2.26
CA GLY A 38 1.18 9.53 -1.65
C GLY A 38 -0.19 9.00 -1.21
N THR A 39 -0.66 7.88 -1.75
CA THR A 39 -1.93 7.26 -1.33
C THR A 39 -1.79 6.21 -0.22
N THR A 40 -0.57 5.99 0.29
CA THR A 40 -0.36 5.13 1.45
C THR A 40 -0.64 5.91 2.75
N PRO A 41 -1.45 5.36 3.67
CA PRO A 41 -1.69 5.97 4.98
C PRO A 41 -0.44 6.42 5.74
N SER A 42 0.62 5.61 5.83
CA SER A 42 1.83 6.03 6.57
C SER A 42 2.55 7.22 5.94
N VAL A 43 2.64 7.30 4.60
CA VAL A 43 3.19 8.49 3.92
C VAL A 43 2.32 9.69 4.20
N ALA A 44 1.00 9.55 4.08
CA ALA A 44 0.08 10.65 4.26
C ALA A 44 0.03 11.18 5.69
N GLU A 45 0.12 10.31 6.69
CA GLU A 45 0.23 10.70 8.10
C GLU A 45 1.52 11.50 8.33
N ARG A 46 2.67 11.04 7.85
CA ARG A 46 3.92 11.79 8.01
C ARG A 46 3.89 13.14 7.28
N ALA A 47 3.41 13.17 6.05
CA ALA A 47 3.38 14.37 5.22
C ALA A 47 2.34 15.39 5.72
N SER A 48 1.24 14.94 6.34
CA SER A 48 0.22 15.81 6.93
C SER A 48 0.54 16.30 8.35
N ALA A 49 1.70 15.94 8.95
CA ALA A 49 2.05 16.40 10.29
C ALA A 49 2.11 17.94 10.36
N GLY A 50 1.27 18.56 11.20
CA GLY A 50 1.10 20.01 11.26
C GLY A 50 0.46 20.67 10.02
N THR A 51 -0.06 19.87 9.08
CA THR A 51 -0.67 20.34 7.82
C THR A 51 -1.87 19.47 7.43
N GLU A 52 -2.27 19.51 6.15
CA GLU A 52 -3.29 18.66 5.55
C GLU A 52 -2.74 18.04 4.26
N MET A 53 -3.19 16.82 3.95
CA MET A 53 -2.83 16.13 2.73
C MET A 53 -4.07 15.49 2.10
N VAL A 54 -4.23 15.70 0.79
CA VAL A 54 -5.18 14.97 -0.05
C VAL A 54 -4.39 14.24 -1.12
N ALA A 55 -4.64 12.96 -1.31
CA ALA A 55 -4.01 12.15 -2.34
C ALA A 55 -5.05 11.40 -3.15
N VAL A 56 -4.81 11.35 -4.46
CA VAL A 56 -5.66 10.64 -5.42
C VAL A 56 -4.76 9.77 -6.28
N TRP A 57 -5.05 8.49 -6.31
CA TRP A 57 -4.51 7.55 -7.29
C TRP A 57 -5.65 7.14 -8.21
N ALA A 58 -5.63 7.70 -9.41
CA ALA A 58 -6.66 7.49 -10.43
C ALA A 58 -6.46 6.12 -11.06
N LEU A 59 -7.37 5.20 -10.76
CA LEU A 59 -7.60 3.88 -11.36
C LEU A 59 -6.49 3.31 -12.26
N ASN A 60 -5.82 2.26 -11.79
CA ASN A 60 -4.85 1.50 -12.58
C ASN A 60 -5.54 0.52 -13.57
N ALA A 61 -4.72 -0.16 -14.38
CA ALA A 61 -5.17 -1.21 -15.31
C ALA A 61 -5.90 -2.40 -14.63
N ASN A 62 -5.73 -2.57 -13.31
CA ASN A 62 -6.42 -3.57 -12.51
C ASN A 62 -7.74 -3.05 -11.90
N ALA A 63 -8.19 -1.86 -12.29
CA ALA A 63 -9.36 -1.19 -11.72
C ALA A 63 -9.26 -1.03 -10.19
N GLU A 64 -8.08 -0.66 -9.70
CA GLU A 64 -7.85 -0.24 -8.32
C GLU A 64 -7.48 1.25 -8.30
N GLY A 65 -8.05 2.00 -7.37
CA GLY A 65 -7.68 3.39 -7.11
C GLY A 65 -7.70 3.66 -5.62
N ALA A 66 -7.23 4.85 -5.23
CA ALA A 66 -7.25 5.28 -3.85
C ALA A 66 -7.55 6.78 -3.76
N PHE A 67 -8.39 7.14 -2.79
CA PHE A 67 -8.57 8.49 -2.31
C PHE A 67 -8.18 8.52 -0.84
N LEU A 68 -7.36 9.48 -0.44
CA LEU A 68 -6.94 9.65 0.94
C LEU A 68 -7.00 11.11 1.36
N TYR A 69 -7.52 11.36 2.56
CA TYR A 69 -7.46 12.65 3.23
C TYR A 69 -6.91 12.48 4.65
N ALA A 70 -5.82 13.19 4.95
CA ALA A 70 -5.16 13.19 6.25
C ALA A 70 -4.97 14.61 6.78
N VAL A 71 -5.11 14.77 8.09
CA VAL A 71 -4.98 16.06 8.79
C VAL A 71 -4.18 15.86 10.06
N ASP A 72 -3.13 16.65 10.21
CA ASP A 72 -2.25 16.68 11.39
C ASP A 72 -1.82 15.27 11.83
N GLY A 73 -1.21 14.53 10.91
CA GLY A 73 -0.68 13.21 11.23
C GLY A 73 -1.71 12.09 11.32
N THR A 74 -2.97 12.34 10.99
CA THR A 74 -4.05 11.35 11.12
C THR A 74 -4.81 11.18 9.82
N THR A 75 -4.82 9.95 9.28
CA THR A 75 -5.70 9.58 8.16
C THR A 75 -7.17 9.70 8.60
N ARG A 76 -7.91 10.60 7.98
CA ARG A 76 -9.34 10.85 8.27
C ARG A 76 -10.25 10.04 7.37
N VAL A 77 -9.88 9.93 6.10
CA VAL A 77 -10.66 9.24 5.07
C VAL A 77 -9.69 8.49 4.17
N CYS A 78 -9.98 7.23 3.89
CA CYS A 78 -9.29 6.43 2.89
C CYS A 78 -10.28 5.44 2.29
N PHE A 79 -10.43 5.43 0.96
CA PHE A 79 -11.30 4.51 0.23
C PHE A 79 -10.84 4.33 -1.22
N ASP A 80 -11.33 3.27 -1.86
CA ASP A 80 -11.21 3.05 -3.30
C ASP A 80 -12.36 3.80 -4.00
N PRO A 81 -12.12 4.73 -4.94
CA PRO A 81 -13.20 5.45 -5.63
C PRO A 81 -14.22 4.56 -6.34
N LEU A 82 -13.87 3.32 -6.72
CA LEU A 82 -14.83 2.35 -7.25
C LEU A 82 -15.68 1.67 -6.17
N ARG A 83 -15.27 1.76 -4.91
CA ARG A 83 -15.89 1.13 -3.76
C ARG A 83 -15.88 2.10 -2.56
N PRO A 84 -16.54 3.27 -2.68
CA PRO A 84 -16.54 4.28 -1.62
C PRO A 84 -17.12 3.75 -0.29
N GLN A 85 -17.96 2.71 -0.35
CA GLN A 85 -18.52 2.03 0.81
C GLN A 85 -17.50 1.21 1.63
N ASP A 86 -16.35 0.85 1.04
CA ASP A 86 -15.31 0.05 1.70
C ASP A 86 -14.36 0.93 2.56
N GLY A 87 -14.63 2.25 2.62
CA GLY A 87 -13.80 3.24 3.30
C GLY A 87 -13.74 3.10 4.82
N LEU A 88 -12.79 3.81 5.43
CA LEU A 88 -12.63 3.86 6.89
C LEU A 88 -13.79 4.58 7.60
N GLY A 89 -14.50 3.85 8.48
CA GLY A 89 -15.33 4.39 9.57
C GLY A 89 -16.83 4.56 9.29
N ALA A 90 -17.65 4.51 10.35
CA ALA A 90 -19.12 4.64 10.28
C ALA A 90 -19.63 6.09 10.17
N SER A 91 -18.74 7.08 10.30
CA SER A 91 -19.05 8.50 10.10
C SER A 91 -17.89 9.16 9.37
N ASN A 92 -18.02 9.34 8.07
CA ASN A 92 -17.00 9.96 7.25
C ASN A 92 -17.27 11.48 7.17
N PRO A 93 -16.31 12.34 7.57
CA PRO A 93 -16.50 13.79 7.58
C PRO A 93 -16.76 14.38 6.18
N LEU A 94 -16.43 13.63 5.12
CA LEU A 94 -16.58 14.03 3.72
C LEU A 94 -17.84 13.46 3.05
N ASP A 95 -18.73 12.78 3.77
CA ASP A 95 -19.92 12.12 3.20
C ASP A 95 -20.77 13.05 2.31
N ALA A 96 -20.97 14.30 2.73
CA ALA A 96 -21.75 15.26 1.96
C ALA A 96 -21.03 15.64 0.64
N ASP A 97 -19.71 15.86 0.70
CA ASP A 97 -18.90 16.20 -0.47
C ASP A 97 -18.73 15.01 -1.42
N MET A 98 -18.56 13.80 -0.88
CA MET A 98 -18.52 12.56 -1.64
C MET A 98 -19.81 12.35 -2.43
N ARG A 99 -20.98 12.50 -1.80
CA ARG A 99 -22.28 12.42 -2.51
C ARG A 99 -22.41 13.51 -3.57
N ALA A 100 -21.92 14.72 -3.31
CA ALA A 100 -22.00 15.84 -4.26
C ALA A 100 -21.19 15.58 -5.55
N VAL A 101 -20.13 14.77 -5.49
CA VAL A 101 -19.32 14.39 -6.66
C VAL A 101 -19.70 13.02 -7.25
N GLY A 102 -20.70 12.34 -6.69
CA GLY A 102 -21.16 11.03 -7.15
C GLY A 102 -20.42 9.83 -6.56
N LEU A 103 -19.62 10.01 -5.51
CA LEU A 103 -18.98 8.94 -4.72
C LEU A 103 -19.86 8.54 -3.53
N ASP A 104 -21.14 8.26 -3.76
CA ASP A 104 -22.09 7.95 -2.69
C ASP A 104 -21.83 6.56 -2.07
N PRO A 105 -21.42 6.48 -0.78
CA PRO A 105 -21.18 5.19 -0.12
C PRO A 105 -22.41 4.29 -0.09
N GLU A 106 -23.62 4.86 -0.13
CA GLU A 106 -24.87 4.08 -0.08
C GLU A 106 -25.25 3.48 -1.44
N ARG A 107 -24.69 4.02 -2.54
CA ARG A 107 -24.96 3.54 -3.91
C ARG A 107 -23.80 2.74 -4.48
N GLY A 108 -22.58 2.92 -3.95
CA GLY A 108 -21.38 2.29 -4.47
C GLY A 108 -21.23 2.51 -5.98
N ARG A 109 -20.98 1.42 -6.73
CA ARG A 109 -20.81 1.45 -8.20
C ARG A 109 -22.05 1.86 -8.99
N GLU A 110 -23.23 1.88 -8.37
CA GLU A 110 -24.48 2.22 -9.04
C GLU A 110 -24.67 3.74 -9.24
N SER A 111 -23.73 4.56 -8.75
CA SER A 111 -23.80 6.02 -8.93
C SER A 111 -23.64 6.47 -10.39
N GLY A 112 -23.00 5.66 -11.24
CA GLY A 112 -22.75 5.96 -12.66
C GLY A 112 -21.74 7.08 -12.91
N ALA A 113 -21.09 7.61 -11.87
CA ALA A 113 -20.02 8.59 -12.00
C ALA A 113 -18.72 7.95 -12.51
N ASP A 114 -17.91 8.70 -13.26
CA ASP A 114 -16.51 8.35 -13.50
C ASP A 114 -15.74 8.43 -12.17
N PRO A 115 -15.26 7.32 -11.60
CA PRO A 115 -14.66 7.32 -10.26
C PRO A 115 -13.38 8.16 -10.18
N ALA A 116 -12.57 8.18 -11.25
CA ALA A 116 -11.33 8.95 -11.29
C ALA A 116 -11.63 10.46 -11.30
N GLY A 117 -12.51 10.90 -12.21
CA GLY A 117 -12.97 12.28 -12.26
C GLY A 117 -13.65 12.73 -10.98
N ALA A 118 -14.46 11.87 -10.35
CA ALA A 118 -15.13 12.19 -9.09
C ALA A 118 -14.15 12.31 -7.91
N ALA A 119 -13.13 11.46 -7.83
CA ALA A 119 -12.09 11.54 -6.81
C ALA A 119 -11.25 12.82 -6.94
N LEU A 120 -10.89 13.21 -8.17
CA LEU A 120 -10.23 14.49 -8.43
C LEU A 120 -11.13 15.67 -8.06
N ALA A 121 -12.42 15.63 -8.44
CA ALA A 121 -13.37 16.67 -8.07
C ALA A 121 -13.54 16.80 -6.55
N LEU A 122 -13.49 15.69 -5.81
CA LEU A 122 -13.49 15.73 -4.33
C LEU A 122 -12.23 16.41 -3.79
N ALA A 123 -11.05 16.12 -4.35
CA ALA A 123 -9.81 16.79 -3.97
C ALA A 123 -9.87 18.30 -4.25
N GLU A 124 -10.42 18.72 -5.39
CA GLU A 124 -10.62 20.14 -5.70
C GLU A 124 -11.54 20.82 -4.69
N ARG A 125 -12.61 20.14 -4.24
CA ARG A 125 -13.55 20.68 -3.25
C ARG A 125 -12.93 20.89 -1.88
N ILE A 126 -12.09 19.96 -1.43
CA ILE A 126 -11.40 20.04 -0.13
C ILE A 126 -10.33 21.14 -0.14
N THR A 127 -9.52 21.16 -1.19
CA THR A 127 -8.32 22.01 -1.26
C THR A 127 -8.59 23.40 -1.84
N GLY A 128 -9.66 23.55 -2.61
CA GLY A 128 -9.88 24.72 -3.48
C GLY A 128 -8.92 24.80 -4.66
N VAL A 129 -8.09 23.78 -4.88
CA VAL A 129 -7.08 23.73 -5.95
C VAL A 129 -7.64 22.97 -7.12
N ARG A 130 -7.70 23.64 -8.28
CA ARG A 130 -7.99 23.03 -9.57
C ARG A 130 -6.71 22.94 -10.39
N LEU A 131 -6.37 21.73 -10.82
CA LEU A 131 -5.25 21.49 -11.71
C LEU A 131 -5.69 21.64 -13.17
N GLU A 132 -4.91 22.40 -13.92
CA GLU A 132 -5.06 22.56 -15.36
C GLU A 132 -3.89 21.89 -16.06
N SER A 133 -4.05 21.48 -17.32
CA SER A 133 -2.97 20.88 -18.09
C SER A 133 -1.72 21.78 -18.17
N ALA A 134 -1.91 23.11 -18.15
CA ALA A 134 -0.81 24.08 -18.17
C ALA A 134 0.04 24.04 -16.88
N ASP A 135 -0.53 23.61 -15.76
CA ASP A 135 0.18 23.48 -14.48
C ASP A 135 1.15 22.32 -14.47
N LEU A 136 0.88 21.32 -15.32
CA LEU A 136 1.73 20.16 -15.55
C LEU A 136 2.70 20.40 -16.73
N GLY A 137 2.59 21.55 -17.40
CA GLY A 137 3.50 21.95 -18.47
C GLY A 137 4.80 22.55 -17.93
N GLY A 138 5.91 22.27 -18.61
CA GLY A 138 7.25 22.78 -18.26
C GLY A 138 8.17 21.71 -17.68
N GLU A 139 9.25 22.13 -17.03
CA GLU A 139 10.14 21.26 -16.23
C GLU A 139 9.85 21.49 -14.74
N PRO A 140 8.78 20.88 -14.18
CA PRO A 140 8.50 21.00 -12.75
C PRO A 140 9.65 20.37 -11.94
N LEU A 141 9.88 20.89 -10.73
CA LEU A 141 10.89 20.35 -9.82
C LEU A 141 10.54 18.88 -9.53
N GLY A 142 11.37 17.98 -10.05
CA GLY A 142 11.22 16.53 -9.93
C GLY A 142 12.28 15.93 -9.02
N ALA A 143 11.92 14.86 -8.32
CA ALA A 143 12.86 14.01 -7.62
C ALA A 143 12.44 12.54 -7.75
N GLU A 144 13.42 11.64 -7.70
CA GLU A 144 13.16 10.22 -7.50
C GLU A 144 12.66 10.01 -6.07
N LEU A 145 11.59 9.23 -5.94
CA LEU A 145 11.05 8.78 -4.68
C LEU A 145 11.66 7.43 -4.33
N TRP A 146 12.15 7.33 -3.10
CA TRP A 146 12.53 6.05 -2.53
C TRP A 146 11.40 5.57 -1.60
N PRO A 147 10.61 4.54 -1.99
CA PRO A 147 9.44 4.10 -1.23
C PRO A 147 9.73 3.88 0.24
N LEU A 148 8.76 4.21 1.09
CA LEU A 148 8.79 3.80 2.50
C LEU A 148 8.41 2.31 2.61
N LEU A 149 8.64 1.72 3.78
CA LEU A 149 8.05 0.42 4.11
C LEU A 149 6.53 0.53 4.06
N GLY A 150 5.87 -0.54 3.61
CA GLY A 150 4.43 -0.55 3.39
C GLY A 150 3.65 -0.62 4.70
N ASP A 151 2.37 -0.20 4.64
CA ASP A 151 1.47 -0.31 5.77
C ASP A 151 1.11 -1.76 6.05
N VAL A 152 1.71 -2.32 7.10
CA VAL A 152 1.34 -3.65 7.61
C VAL A 152 -0.14 -3.62 7.99
N GLY A 153 -0.94 -4.45 7.32
CA GLY A 153 -2.38 -4.55 7.56
C GLY A 153 -3.26 -4.02 6.43
N ALA A 154 -2.71 -3.27 5.47
CA ALA A 154 -3.46 -2.85 4.29
C ALA A 154 -4.08 -4.06 3.56
N ASP A 155 -3.30 -5.14 3.42
CA ASP A 155 -3.75 -6.38 2.78
C ASP A 155 -4.44 -7.37 3.72
N ALA A 156 -4.38 -7.18 5.03
CA ALA A 156 -5.01 -8.09 6.00
C ALA A 156 -6.54 -8.18 5.84
N ARG A 157 -7.15 -7.17 5.20
CA ARG A 157 -8.58 -7.11 4.86
C ARG A 157 -8.94 -7.97 3.65
N ARG A 158 -7.96 -8.33 2.81
CA ARG A 158 -8.14 -9.15 1.59
C ARG A 158 -8.12 -10.66 1.86
N LEU A 159 -7.92 -11.06 3.12
CA LEU A 159 -7.86 -12.47 3.51
C LEU A 159 -9.23 -13.16 3.35
N GLU A 160 -9.24 -14.36 2.78
CA GLU A 160 -10.44 -15.21 2.64
C GLU A 160 -11.12 -15.41 4.01
N PRO A 161 -12.47 -15.30 4.12
CA PRO A 161 -13.18 -15.37 5.40
C PRO A 161 -12.83 -16.61 6.24
N ASP A 162 -12.84 -17.80 5.64
CA ASP A 162 -12.52 -19.05 6.34
C ASP A 162 -11.09 -19.04 6.92
N LEU A 163 -10.13 -18.46 6.19
CA LEU A 163 -8.75 -18.35 6.65
C LEU A 163 -8.62 -17.26 7.72
N ALA A 164 -9.35 -16.16 7.60
CA ALA A 164 -9.42 -15.12 8.61
C ALA A 164 -9.98 -15.64 9.94
N GLU A 165 -11.01 -16.48 9.90
CA GLU A 165 -11.58 -17.14 11.09
C GLU A 165 -10.58 -18.10 11.74
N LEU A 166 -9.87 -18.92 10.95
CA LEU A 166 -8.82 -19.80 11.47
C LEU A 166 -7.68 -19.01 12.16
N VAL A 167 -7.24 -17.90 11.56
CA VAL A 167 -6.24 -17.02 12.15
C VAL A 167 -6.76 -16.43 13.47
N ALA A 168 -8.01 -15.94 13.50
CA ALA A 168 -8.63 -15.37 14.68
C ALA A 168 -8.90 -16.40 15.81
N ALA A 169 -9.02 -17.68 15.49
CA ALA A 169 -9.21 -18.76 16.46
C ALA A 169 -7.90 -19.30 17.05
N ALA A 170 -6.77 -19.19 16.33
CA ALA A 170 -5.49 -19.74 16.75
C ALA A 170 -4.89 -19.01 17.96
N ALA A 171 -4.05 -19.68 18.77
CA ALA A 171 -3.34 -19.02 19.87
C ALA A 171 -2.28 -18.02 19.36
N PRO A 172 -1.98 -16.92 20.09
CA PRO A 172 -1.00 -15.91 19.68
C PRO A 172 0.37 -16.47 19.26
N GLU A 173 0.87 -17.47 19.99
CA GLU A 173 2.17 -18.11 19.73
C GLU A 173 2.15 -18.92 18.43
N VAL A 174 1.01 -19.55 18.11
CA VAL A 174 0.82 -20.28 16.86
C VAL A 174 0.77 -19.31 15.69
N ARG A 175 0.07 -18.18 15.82
CA ARG A 175 0.01 -17.14 14.78
C ARG A 175 1.40 -16.57 14.50
N ARG A 176 2.16 -16.28 15.58
CA ARG A 176 3.54 -15.79 15.49
C ARG A 176 4.42 -16.75 14.72
N ARG A 177 4.47 -18.02 15.14
CA ARG A 177 5.27 -19.04 14.47
C ARG A 177 4.90 -19.18 13.00
N ALA A 178 3.60 -19.21 12.69
CA ALA A 178 3.14 -19.30 11.30
C ALA A 178 3.56 -18.07 10.45
N ALA A 179 3.53 -16.87 11.00
CA ALA A 179 3.99 -15.66 10.30
C ALA A 179 5.50 -15.69 10.04
N VAL A 180 6.30 -16.13 11.02
CA VAL A 180 7.75 -16.30 10.87
C VAL A 180 8.08 -17.37 9.83
N ASP A 181 7.43 -18.54 9.91
CA ASP A 181 7.66 -19.64 8.97
C ASP A 181 7.30 -19.21 7.53
N TYR A 182 6.23 -18.42 7.38
CA TYR A 182 5.85 -17.85 6.08
C TYR A 182 6.94 -16.90 5.55
N ALA A 183 7.43 -15.97 6.37
CA ALA A 183 8.50 -15.05 6.00
C ALA A 183 9.82 -15.77 5.67
N ARG A 184 10.20 -16.76 6.47
CA ARG A 184 11.37 -17.63 6.23
C ARG A 184 11.28 -18.32 4.87
N SER A 185 10.11 -18.87 4.53
CA SER A 185 9.91 -19.56 3.25
C SER A 185 10.06 -18.65 2.02
N TRP A 186 9.83 -17.35 2.16
CA TRP A 186 10.08 -16.37 1.11
C TRP A 186 11.55 -15.99 1.05
N ALA A 187 12.18 -15.76 2.19
CA ALA A 187 13.63 -15.49 2.26
C ALA A 187 14.46 -16.63 1.67
N GLU A 188 14.06 -17.88 1.89
CA GLU A 188 14.68 -19.07 1.28
C GLU A 188 14.50 -19.09 -0.24
N GLU A 189 13.30 -18.80 -0.76
CA GLU A 189 13.04 -18.78 -2.20
C GLU A 189 13.79 -17.64 -2.90
N ALA A 190 13.89 -16.47 -2.25
CA ALA A 190 14.67 -15.34 -2.72
C ALA A 190 16.19 -15.54 -2.57
N GLY A 191 16.65 -16.63 -1.91
CA GLY A 191 18.07 -16.87 -1.68
C GLY A 191 18.74 -15.89 -0.70
N VAL A 192 17.96 -15.24 0.17
CA VAL A 192 18.44 -14.23 1.14
C VAL A 192 18.28 -14.67 2.60
N ALA A 193 17.90 -15.92 2.87
CA ALA A 193 17.72 -16.44 4.21
C ALA A 193 18.98 -16.32 5.09
N ASP A 194 20.17 -16.47 4.49
CA ASP A 194 21.47 -16.37 5.17
C ASP A 194 21.99 -14.92 5.32
N HIS A 195 21.23 -13.92 4.84
CA HIS A 195 21.61 -12.52 5.02
C HIS A 195 21.54 -12.17 6.52
N PRO A 196 22.57 -11.52 7.11
CA PRO A 196 22.64 -11.30 8.57
C PRO A 196 21.41 -10.56 9.14
N GLU A 197 20.95 -9.55 8.44
CA GLU A 197 19.80 -8.70 8.77
C GLU A 197 18.48 -9.47 8.68
N VAL A 198 18.35 -10.39 7.71
CA VAL A 198 17.19 -11.28 7.58
C VAL A 198 17.18 -12.32 8.70
N THR A 199 18.34 -12.91 8.98
CA THR A 199 18.49 -13.87 10.08
C THR A 199 18.09 -13.22 11.42
N ALA A 200 18.68 -12.05 11.70
CA ALA A 200 18.36 -11.28 12.91
C ALA A 200 16.88 -10.85 12.96
N ALA A 201 16.30 -10.50 11.82
CA ALA A 201 14.87 -10.18 11.69
C ALA A 201 13.98 -11.37 12.06
N LEU A 202 14.25 -12.56 11.52
CA LEU A 202 13.49 -13.78 11.82
C LEU A 202 13.61 -14.16 13.30
N GLU A 203 14.82 -14.13 13.86
CA GLU A 203 15.05 -14.38 15.30
C GLU A 203 14.34 -13.35 16.20
N ARG A 204 14.28 -12.09 15.78
CA ARG A 204 13.52 -11.05 16.49
C ARG A 204 12.02 -11.32 16.40
N ALA A 205 11.52 -11.69 15.23
CA ALA A 205 10.12 -12.01 15.03
C ALA A 205 9.66 -13.20 15.88
N GLU A 206 10.50 -14.24 16.03
CA GLU A 206 10.22 -15.40 16.89
C GLU A 206 10.08 -15.03 18.37
N ARG A 207 10.89 -14.09 18.85
CA ARG A 207 10.88 -13.64 20.26
C ARG A 207 9.70 -12.73 20.61
N GLY A 208 8.94 -12.26 19.62
CA GLY A 208 7.93 -11.23 19.82
C GLY A 208 8.55 -9.83 19.74
N PRO A 209 8.43 -9.14 18.60
CA PRO A 209 8.97 -7.80 18.42
C PRO A 209 8.14 -6.80 19.25
N ASP A 210 8.85 -5.82 19.79
CA ASP A 210 8.33 -4.72 20.60
C ASP A 210 7.89 -3.51 19.77
N ALA A 211 8.43 -3.37 18.56
CA ALA A 211 8.13 -2.31 17.63
C ALA A 211 8.26 -2.79 16.17
N PRO A 212 7.55 -2.16 15.22
CA PRO A 212 7.76 -2.37 13.79
C PRO A 212 9.20 -2.09 13.33
N VAL A 213 9.49 -2.40 12.06
CA VAL A 213 10.77 -2.03 11.43
C VAL A 213 10.79 -0.53 11.18
N ASP A 214 11.87 0.12 11.60
CA ASP A 214 12.13 1.53 11.28
C ASP A 214 12.67 1.66 9.85
N ASP A 215 12.13 2.59 9.06
CA ASP A 215 12.48 2.82 7.65
C ASP A 215 13.95 3.18 7.39
N HIS A 216 14.65 3.63 8.44
CA HIS A 216 16.03 4.09 8.38
C HIS A 216 17.00 3.16 9.11
N SER A 217 16.50 2.11 9.75
CA SER A 217 17.34 1.02 10.25
C SER A 217 18.03 0.28 9.08
N GLU A 218 19.13 -0.44 9.36
CA GLU A 218 19.82 -1.24 8.33
C GLU A 218 18.88 -2.22 7.64
N LEU A 219 18.02 -2.90 8.41
CA LEU A 219 16.97 -3.76 7.87
C LEU A 219 15.96 -2.94 7.04
N GLY A 220 15.50 -1.79 7.53
CA GLY A 220 14.53 -0.96 6.81
C GLY A 220 15.05 -0.49 5.45
N LEU A 221 16.30 -0.04 5.38
CA LEU A 221 16.95 0.37 4.13
C LEU A 221 17.09 -0.81 3.16
N LEU A 222 17.47 -2.00 3.66
CA LEU A 222 17.54 -3.22 2.85
C LEU A 222 16.17 -3.62 2.29
N LEU A 223 15.14 -3.61 3.13
CA LEU A 223 13.78 -3.96 2.72
C LEU A 223 13.20 -2.97 1.70
N ARG A 224 13.53 -1.69 1.84
CA ARG A 224 13.15 -0.62 0.88
C ARG A 224 13.90 -0.72 -0.44
N SER A 225 15.17 -1.11 -0.43
CA SER A 225 15.92 -1.32 -1.68
C SER A 225 15.35 -2.49 -2.48
N TRP A 226 14.97 -3.59 -1.83
CA TRP A 226 14.26 -4.70 -2.49
C TRP A 226 12.91 -4.29 -3.07
N GLY A 227 12.16 -3.47 -2.33
CA GLY A 227 10.92 -2.88 -2.83
C GLY A 227 11.16 -2.03 -4.10
N GLN A 228 12.17 -1.16 -4.10
CA GLN A 228 12.54 -0.33 -5.25
C GLN A 228 12.97 -1.18 -6.46
N GLU A 229 13.76 -2.24 -6.24
CA GLU A 229 14.22 -3.15 -7.31
C GLU A 229 13.06 -3.84 -8.03
N ALA A 230 11.94 -4.12 -7.35
CA ALA A 230 10.76 -4.70 -7.97
C ALA A 230 10.15 -3.81 -9.06
N TRP A 231 10.29 -2.49 -8.91
CA TRP A 231 9.75 -1.48 -9.80
C TRP A 231 10.80 -0.84 -10.72
N SER A 232 12.03 -1.38 -10.72
CA SER A 232 13.10 -0.89 -11.60
C SER A 232 12.85 -1.28 -13.08
N PRO A 233 13.23 -0.42 -14.05
CA PRO A 233 13.24 -0.73 -15.49
C PRO A 233 14.09 -1.94 -15.84
N GLU A 234 15.16 -2.19 -15.09
CA GLU A 234 16.10 -3.30 -15.29
C GLU A 234 15.93 -4.31 -14.15
N PRO A 235 14.84 -5.08 -14.14
CA PRO A 235 14.53 -5.94 -13.02
C PRO A 235 15.45 -7.15 -12.95
N ARG A 236 15.85 -7.49 -11.72
CA ARG A 236 16.45 -8.80 -11.44
C ARG A 236 15.43 -9.92 -11.65
N GLU A 237 15.92 -11.12 -11.94
CA GLU A 237 15.07 -12.31 -12.10
C GLU A 237 14.29 -12.64 -10.81
N ASP A 238 14.86 -12.33 -9.63
CA ASP A 238 14.33 -12.62 -8.28
C ASP A 238 13.58 -11.43 -7.63
N ARG A 239 13.30 -10.37 -8.40
CA ARG A 239 12.75 -9.11 -7.85
C ARG A 239 11.42 -9.29 -7.10
N PHE A 240 10.60 -10.23 -7.55
CA PHE A 240 9.29 -10.46 -6.95
C PHE A 240 9.50 -11.17 -5.61
N GLU A 241 10.31 -12.22 -5.58
CA GLU A 241 10.69 -12.95 -4.37
C GLU A 241 11.31 -12.00 -3.32
N LEU A 242 12.12 -11.03 -3.73
CA LEU A 242 12.69 -10.00 -2.85
C LEU A 242 11.63 -9.06 -2.27
N ALA A 243 10.73 -8.52 -3.11
CA ALA A 243 9.60 -7.71 -2.63
C ALA A 243 8.68 -8.49 -1.67
N ARG A 244 8.39 -9.75 -2.00
CA ARG A 244 7.61 -10.66 -1.16
C ARG A 244 8.28 -10.94 0.17
N THR A 245 9.59 -11.14 0.16
CA THR A 245 10.38 -11.31 1.37
C THR A 245 10.32 -10.05 2.23
N SER A 246 10.42 -8.86 1.62
CA SER A 246 10.28 -7.58 2.31
C SER A 246 8.94 -7.44 3.01
N GLU A 247 7.83 -7.65 2.30
CA GLU A 247 6.48 -7.59 2.86
C GLU A 247 6.25 -8.62 3.97
N ALA A 248 6.72 -9.86 3.77
CA ALA A 248 6.54 -10.93 4.74
C ALA A 248 7.37 -10.68 6.02
N LEU A 249 8.58 -10.14 5.91
CA LEU A 249 9.39 -9.76 7.07
C LEU A 249 8.78 -8.58 7.83
N GLN A 250 8.30 -7.55 7.12
CA GLN A 250 7.57 -6.43 7.75
C GLN A 250 6.35 -6.94 8.53
N ALA A 251 5.55 -7.81 7.92
CA ALA A 251 4.40 -8.42 8.55
C ALA A 251 4.78 -9.25 9.78
N ALA A 252 5.76 -10.16 9.65
CA ALA A 252 6.23 -11.01 10.75
C ALA A 252 6.83 -10.18 11.91
N LEU A 253 7.37 -9.00 11.64
CA LEU A 253 7.91 -8.09 12.66
C LEU A 253 6.86 -7.18 13.31
N HIS A 254 5.59 -7.30 12.94
CA HIS A 254 4.53 -6.54 13.59
C HIS A 254 4.27 -7.07 15.02
N PRO A 255 4.13 -6.18 16.05
CA PRO A 255 3.93 -6.60 17.44
C PRO A 255 2.64 -7.40 17.68
N ASP A 256 1.55 -7.06 16.99
CA ASP A 256 0.30 -7.83 17.03
C ASP A 256 0.46 -9.14 16.22
N PRO A 257 0.39 -10.33 16.86
CA PRO A 257 0.52 -11.61 16.19
C PRO A 257 -0.63 -11.92 15.22
N GLU A 258 -1.83 -11.41 15.45
CA GLU A 258 -2.93 -11.54 14.51
C GLU A 258 -2.68 -10.73 13.25
N LEU A 259 -2.41 -9.43 13.40
CA LEU A 259 -2.19 -8.54 12.27
C LEU A 259 -0.97 -8.98 11.44
N ALA A 260 0.08 -9.48 12.09
CA ALA A 260 1.23 -10.04 11.41
C ALA A 260 0.87 -11.21 10.50
N LEU A 261 0.16 -12.22 11.01
CA LEU A 261 -0.17 -13.39 10.20
C LEU A 261 -1.17 -13.02 9.09
N ARG A 262 -2.17 -12.18 9.39
CA ARG A 262 -3.14 -11.72 8.39
C ARG A 262 -2.45 -10.94 7.27
N SER A 263 -1.51 -10.05 7.61
CA SER A 263 -0.76 -9.28 6.63
C SER A 263 0.13 -10.18 5.78
N ALA A 264 0.90 -11.08 6.40
CA ALA A 264 1.78 -12.01 5.69
C ALA A 264 1.01 -12.85 4.64
N LEU A 265 -0.18 -13.35 5.00
CA LEU A 265 -1.05 -14.11 4.10
C LEU A 265 -1.78 -13.23 3.06
N GLY A 266 -2.12 -12.01 3.46
CA GLY A 266 -2.87 -11.04 2.66
C GLY A 266 -2.09 -10.53 1.46
N CYS A 267 -0.77 -10.32 1.61
CA CYS A 267 0.04 -9.78 0.53
C CYS A 267 0.00 -10.67 -0.73
N ALA A 268 -0.34 -11.96 -0.64
CA ALA A 268 -0.13 -12.93 -1.72
C ALA A 268 -1.12 -12.91 -2.91
N THR A 269 -1.94 -11.87 -3.03
CA THR A 269 -3.03 -11.83 -4.01
C THR A 269 -2.64 -11.30 -5.39
N HIS A 270 -1.44 -10.75 -5.59
CA HIS A 270 -1.19 -9.86 -6.74
C HIS A 270 -0.31 -10.37 -7.91
N VAL A 271 0.42 -11.49 -7.82
CA VAL A 271 1.30 -11.91 -8.95
C VAL A 271 1.37 -13.43 -9.16
N THR A 272 1.68 -13.82 -10.40
CA THR A 272 1.78 -15.17 -10.97
C THR A 272 2.62 -16.16 -10.14
N GLY A 273 1.94 -17.02 -9.38
CA GLY A 273 2.55 -18.13 -8.65
C GLY A 273 1.53 -19.01 -7.93
N ARG A 274 0.28 -19.05 -8.42
CA ARG A 274 -0.91 -19.56 -7.69
C ARG A 274 -0.72 -20.95 -7.08
N SER A 275 0.06 -21.82 -7.70
CA SER A 275 0.32 -23.18 -7.19
C SER A 275 1.24 -23.21 -5.97
N ARG A 276 2.33 -22.42 -5.95
CA ARG A 276 3.26 -22.35 -4.81
C ARG A 276 2.64 -21.60 -3.64
N GLU A 277 1.91 -20.52 -3.93
CA GLU A 277 1.20 -19.78 -2.90
C GLU A 277 0.08 -20.60 -2.26
N ALA A 278 -0.68 -21.36 -3.06
CA ALA A 278 -1.66 -22.31 -2.52
C ALA A 278 -1.01 -23.36 -1.60
N ALA A 279 0.18 -23.84 -1.93
CA ALA A 279 0.92 -24.77 -1.09
C ALA A 279 1.33 -24.13 0.25
N ARG A 280 1.81 -22.87 0.24
CA ARG A 280 2.13 -22.11 1.46
C ARG A 280 0.91 -21.87 2.34
N ARG A 281 -0.20 -21.41 1.75
CA ARG A 281 -1.47 -21.21 2.47
C ARG A 281 -1.99 -22.52 3.08
N ASN A 282 -1.86 -23.64 2.36
CA ASN A 282 -2.22 -24.94 2.89
C ASN A 282 -1.27 -25.41 4.01
N ALA A 283 0.02 -25.08 3.94
CA ALA A 283 0.95 -25.31 5.05
C ALA A 283 0.54 -24.52 6.29
N VAL A 284 0.17 -23.25 6.13
CA VAL A 284 -0.33 -22.42 7.23
C VAL A 284 -1.64 -22.95 7.79
N ARG A 285 -2.63 -23.33 6.95
CA ARG A 285 -3.88 -23.97 7.41
C ARG A 285 -3.61 -25.17 8.32
N ARG A 286 -2.70 -26.07 7.91
CA ARG A 286 -2.28 -27.23 8.72
C ARG A 286 -1.62 -26.80 10.03
N ALA A 287 -0.78 -25.76 10.01
CA ALA A 287 -0.14 -25.23 11.22
C ALA A 287 -1.14 -24.60 12.20
N LEU A 288 -2.26 -24.06 11.70
CA LEU A 288 -3.37 -23.52 12.50
C LEU A 288 -4.34 -24.59 13.01
N GLY A 289 -4.15 -25.87 12.64
CA GLY A 289 -4.97 -26.99 13.10
C GLY A 289 -6.18 -27.34 12.23
N ALA A 290 -6.16 -26.95 10.96
CA ALA A 290 -7.13 -27.40 9.95
C ALA A 290 -6.69 -28.67 9.21
#